data_AF-A0A8I0BNE7-F1
#
_entry.id   AF-A0A8I0BNE7-F1
#
_cell.length_a   1.000
_cell.length_b   1.000
_cell.length_c   1.000
_cell.angle_alpha   90.00
_cell.angle_beta   90.00
_cell.angle_gamma   90.00
#
_symmetry.space_group_name_H-M   'P 1'
#
loop_
_entity.id
_entity.type
_entity.pdbx_description
1 polymer ?
#
loop_
_entity_poly.entity_id
_entity_poly.type
_entity_poly.pdbx_seq_one_letter_code
_entity_poly.pdbx_strand_id
1 'polypeptide(L)'
;MIDIKLIRQNPDFVKEALRKRRENPTIIDEILKIDEEWRTAITKTNELRSRRNEISKNVARLKKEGKNAEAEALIEEGKRLGEEIKALE
;
A
#
# COMPACT_ATOMS: atom_id res chain seq x y z
N MET A 1 11.02 8.19 -20.41
CA MET A 1 10.98 7.74 -19.01
C MET A 1 11.40 6.28 -18.99
N ILE A 2 12.38 5.87 -18.17
CA ILE A 2 12.70 4.44 -18.01
C ILE A 2 11.56 3.79 -17.23
N ASP A 3 11.08 2.64 -17.71
CA ASP A 3 10.06 1.89 -17.01
C ASP A 3 10.66 1.24 -15.76
N ILE A 4 10.12 1.55 -14.58
CA ILE A 4 10.52 0.94 -13.31
C ILE A 4 10.36 -0.59 -13.34
N LYS A 5 9.44 -1.11 -14.16
CA LYS A 5 9.29 -2.56 -14.38
C LYS A 5 10.54 -3.19 -14.97
N LEU A 6 11.25 -2.50 -15.87
CA LEU A 6 12.49 -3.00 -16.45
C LEU A 6 13.59 -3.09 -15.39
N ILE A 7 13.69 -2.07 -14.53
CA ILE A 7 14.64 -2.05 -13.41
C ILE A 7 14.32 -3.19 -12.42
N ARG A 8 13.04 -3.45 -12.16
CA ARG A 8 12.59 -4.52 -11.26
C ARG A 8 12.81 -5.93 -11.82
N GLN A 9 12.54 -6.13 -13.11
CA GLN A 9 12.65 -7.44 -13.74
C GLN A 9 14.11 -7.80 -14.05
N ASN A 10 14.90 -6.83 -14.50
CA ASN A 10 16.28 -7.05 -14.95
C ASN A 10 17.24 -6.00 -14.35
N PRO A 11 17.42 -5.96 -13.02
CA PRO A 11 18.25 -4.96 -12.36
C PRO A 11 19.72 -5.04 -12.79
N ASP A 12 20.27 -6.25 -12.96
CA ASP A 12 21.66 -6.46 -13.39
C ASP A 12 21.92 -5.92 -14.80
N PHE A 13 20.97 -6.09 -15.72
CA PHE A 13 21.07 -5.52 -17.08
C PHE A 13 21.18 -3.99 -17.03
N VAL A 14 20.37 -3.35 -16.19
CA VAL A 14 20.40 -1.89 -16.03
C VAL A 14 21.68 -1.43 -15.33
N LYS A 15 22.14 -2.16 -14.30
CA LYS A 15 23.42 -1.89 -13.61
C LYS A 15 24.60 -2.00 -14.57
N GLU A 16 24.62 -3.01 -15.45
CA GLU A 16 25.68 -3.16 -16.45
C GLU A 16 25.65 -2.03 -17.49
N ALA A 17 24.46 -1.61 -17.92
CA ALA A 17 24.29 -0.45 -18.79
C ALA A 17 24.80 0.86 -18.16
N LEU A 18 24.56 1.06 -16.84
CA LEU A 18 25.10 2.19 -16.09
C LEU A 18 26.63 2.12 -15.99
N ARG A 19 27.20 0.94 -15.70
CA ARG A 19 28.66 0.73 -15.70
C ARG A 19 29.29 1.08 -17.05
N LYS A 20 28.67 0.67 -18.16
CA LYS A 20 29.12 1.03 -19.53
C LYS A 20 29.10 2.53 -19.80
N ARG A 21 28.18 3.25 -19.15
CA ARG A 21 28.07 4.72 -19.19
C ARG A 21 28.96 5.44 -18.17
N ARG A 22 29.74 4.69 -17.37
CA ARG A 22 30.56 5.20 -16.25
C ARG A 22 29.74 5.90 -15.16
N GLU A 23 28.48 5.47 -15.01
CA GLU A 23 27.56 5.93 -13.97
C GLU A 23 27.59 4.96 -12.78
N ASN A 24 27.12 5.44 -11.61
CA ASN A 24 27.08 4.62 -10.39
C ASN A 24 25.90 3.62 -10.43
N PRO A 25 26.15 2.30 -10.49
CA PRO A 25 25.08 1.31 -10.53
C PRO A 25 24.36 1.12 -9.18
N THR A 26 24.89 1.62 -8.06
CA THR A 26 24.25 1.46 -6.74
C THR A 26 22.91 2.19 -6.64
N ILE A 27 22.69 3.20 -7.48
CA ILE A 27 21.41 3.92 -7.55
C ILE A 27 20.24 2.98 -7.88
N ILE A 28 20.51 1.88 -8.59
CA ILE A 28 19.49 0.86 -8.89
C ILE A 28 19.02 0.15 -7.63
N ASP A 29 19.93 -0.13 -6.70
CA ASP A 29 19.57 -0.76 -5.42
C ASP A 29 18.73 0.18 -4.56
N GLU A 30 19.07 1.47 -4.53
CA GLU A 30 18.27 2.48 -3.84
C GLU A 30 16.87 2.65 -4.46
N ILE A 31 16.79 2.68 -5.79
CA ILE A 31 15.51 2.75 -6.51
C ILE A 31 14.64 1.54 -6.19
N LEU A 32 15.21 0.32 -6.17
CA LEU A 32 14.46 -0.89 -5.86
C LEU A 32 13.93 -0.89 -4.43
N LYS A 33 14.73 -0.40 -3.47
CA LYS A 33 14.30 -0.27 -2.08
C LYS A 33 13.13 0.70 -1.94
N ILE A 34 13.22 1.87 -2.56
CA ILE A 34 12.13 2.86 -2.55
C ILE A 34 10.89 2.31 -3.26
N ASP A 35 11.05 1.60 -4.38
CA ASP A 35 9.94 0.93 -5.08
C ASP A 35 9.26 -0.13 -4.20
N GLU A 36 10.02 -0.90 -3.43
CA GLU A 36 9.49 -1.88 -2.48
C GLU A 36 8.71 -1.22 -1.35
N GLU A 37 9.25 -0.18 -0.73
CA GLU A 37 8.58 0.60 0.32
C GLU A 37 7.29 1.22 -0.20
N TRP A 38 7.34 1.83 -1.39
CA TRP A 38 6.17 2.43 -2.04
C TRP A 38 5.08 1.40 -2.33
N ARG A 39 5.44 0.24 -2.89
CA ARG A 39 4.48 -0.85 -3.17
C ARG A 39 3.89 -1.44 -1.89
N THR A 40 4.68 -1.56 -0.84
CA THR A 40 4.22 -2.03 0.46
C THR A 40 3.22 -1.06 1.06
N ALA A 41 3.52 0.24 1.02
CA ALA A 41 2.61 1.30 1.49
C ALA A 41 1.29 1.29 0.69
N ILE A 42 1.35 1.21 -0.64
CA ILE A 42 0.14 1.12 -1.48
C ILE A 42 -0.69 -0.13 -1.14
N THR A 43 -0.04 -1.27 -0.98
CA THR A 43 -0.72 -2.52 -0.67
C THR A 43 -1.43 -2.41 0.68
N LYS A 44 -0.73 -1.92 1.71
CA LYS A 44 -1.29 -1.70 3.04
C LYS A 44 -2.47 -0.72 3.00
N THR A 45 -2.34 0.40 2.30
CA THR A 45 -3.43 1.39 2.16
C THR A 45 -4.65 0.79 1.47
N ASN A 46 -4.45 -0.04 0.43
CA ASN A 46 -5.55 -0.72 -0.26
C ASN A 46 -6.24 -1.76 0.63
N GLU A 47 -5.48 -2.52 1.42
CA GLU A 47 -6.03 -3.49 2.39
C GLU A 47 -6.87 -2.79 3.46
N LEU A 48 -6.36 -1.69 4.04
CA LEU A 48 -7.09 -0.90 5.03
C LEU A 48 -8.37 -0.31 4.46
N ARG A 49 -8.33 0.21 3.22
CA ARG A 49 -9.53 0.70 2.51
C ARG A 49 -10.54 -0.41 2.29
N SER A 50 -10.10 -1.61 1.90
CA SER A 50 -10.98 -2.78 1.75
C SER A 50 -11.65 -3.13 3.07
N ARG A 51 -10.88 -3.25 4.16
CA ARG A 51 -11.39 -3.55 5.49
C ARG A 51 -12.41 -2.51 5.99
N ARG A 52 -12.14 -1.22 5.78
CA ARG A 52 -13.08 -0.13 6.12
C ARG A 52 -14.40 -0.25 5.35
N ASN A 53 -14.35 -0.64 4.07
CA ASN A 53 -15.55 -0.85 3.27
C ASN A 53 -16.36 -2.06 3.75
N GLU A 54 -15.69 -3.15 4.13
CA GLU A 54 -16.33 -4.33 4.73
C GLU A 54 -16.99 -4.01 6.07
N ILE A 55 -16.29 -3.28 6.94
CA ILE A 55 -16.84 -2.77 8.20
C ILE A 55 -18.11 -1.95 7.95
N SER A 56 -18.08 -1.04 6.96
CA SER A 56 -19.25 -0.21 6.64
C SER A 56 -20.46 -1.05 6.22
N LYS A 57 -20.25 -2.13 5.45
CA LYS A 57 -21.31 -3.09 5.08
C LYS A 57 -21.82 -3.87 6.30
N ASN A 58 -20.91 -4.31 7.16
CA ASN A 58 -21.25 -5.06 8.38
C ASN A 58 -22.04 -4.20 9.37
N VAL A 59 -21.69 -2.92 9.54
CA VAL A 59 -22.44 -1.96 10.36
C VAL A 59 -23.87 -1.82 9.85
N ALA A 60 -24.08 -1.66 8.53
CA ALA A 60 -25.41 -1.56 7.95
C ALA A 60 -26.25 -2.82 8.21
N ARG A 61 -25.62 -4.01 8.10
CA ARG A 61 -26.27 -5.29 8.41
C ARG A 61 -26.65 -5.39 9.90
N LEU A 62 -25.72 -5.11 10.81
CA LEU A 62 -25.95 -5.19 12.26
C LEU A 62 -27.02 -4.22 12.75
N LYS A 63 -27.05 -2.99 12.20
CA LYS A 63 -28.12 -2.02 12.49
C LYS A 63 -29.49 -2.55 12.05
N LYS A 64 -29.57 -3.24 10.91
CA LYS A 64 -30.81 -3.88 10.45
C LYS A 64 -31.23 -5.06 11.34
N GLU A 65 -30.28 -5.77 11.92
CA GLU A 65 -30.50 -6.86 12.88
C GLU A 65 -30.81 -6.38 14.31
N GLY A 66 -30.82 -5.06 14.56
CA GLY A 66 -31.04 -4.49 15.91
C GLY A 66 -29.85 -4.62 16.86
N LYS A 67 -28.69 -5.07 16.37
CA LYS A 67 -27.45 -5.28 17.15
C LYS A 67 -26.65 -3.99 17.26
N ASN A 68 -27.24 -2.99 17.93
CA ASN A 68 -26.68 -1.64 18.01
C ASN A 68 -25.31 -1.58 18.71
N ALA A 69 -25.08 -2.41 19.74
CA ALA A 69 -23.80 -2.45 20.44
C ALA A 69 -22.65 -2.97 19.56
N GLU A 70 -22.88 -4.02 18.79
CA GLU A 70 -21.89 -4.57 17.85
C GLU A 70 -21.64 -3.62 16.68
N ALA A 71 -22.69 -2.92 16.22
CA ALA A 71 -22.56 -1.90 15.18
C ALA A 71 -21.71 -0.71 15.64
N GLU A 72 -21.86 -0.24 16.90
CA GLU A 72 -21.07 0.86 17.45
C GLU A 72 -19.58 0.48 17.57
N ALA A 73 -19.28 -0.75 18.00
CA ALA A 73 -17.91 -1.26 18.07
C ALA A 73 -17.22 -1.26 16.69
N LEU A 74 -17.94 -1.69 15.64
CA LEU A 74 -17.44 -1.67 14.28
C LEU A 74 -17.30 -0.25 13.70
N ILE A 75 -18.18 0.68 14.08
CA ILE A 75 -18.04 2.10 13.69
C ILE A 75 -16.73 2.67 14.23
N GLU A 76 -16.40 2.36 15.49
CA GLU A 76 -15.17 2.84 16.10
C GLU A 76 -13.91 2.22 15.46
N GLU A 77 -13.95 0.93 15.12
CA GLU A 77 -12.90 0.29 14.33
C GLU A 77 -12.75 0.96 12.95
N GLY A 78 -13.86 1.28 12.28
CA GLY A 78 -13.87 1.98 11.00
C GLY A 78 -13.27 3.39 11.05
N LYS A 79 -13.43 4.11 12.17
CA LYS A 79 -12.79 5.42 12.38
C LYS A 79 -11.27 5.27 12.54
N ARG A 80 -10.82 4.33 13.39
CA ARG A 80 -9.38 4.05 13.60
C ARG A 80 -8.68 3.68 12.29
N LEU A 81 -9.30 2.83 11.47
CA LEU A 81 -8.77 2.51 10.14
C LEU A 81 -8.73 3.74 9.23
N GLY A 82 -9.70 4.65 9.34
CA GLY A 82 -9.69 5.92 8.61
C GLY A 82 -8.51 6.82 9.00
N GLU A 83 -8.13 6.84 10.28
CA GLU A 83 -6.95 7.55 10.76
C GLU A 83 -5.65 6.88 10.30
N GLU A 84 -5.58 5.55 10.34
CA GLU A 84 -4.42 4.79 9.86
C GLU A 84 -4.19 4.98 8.36
N ILE A 85 -5.27 5.01 7.56
CA ILE A 85 -5.19 5.32 6.13
C ILE A 85 -4.62 6.72 5.91
N LYS A 86 -5.10 7.73 6.65
CA LYS A 86 -4.59 9.12 6.55
C LYS A 86 -3.12 9.25 6.96
N ALA A 87 -2.63 8.39 7.85
CA ALA A 87 -1.24 8.40 8.27
C ALA A 87 -0.29 7.73 7.25
N LEU A 88 -0.84 6.92 6.34
CA LEU A 88 -0.11 6.22 5.28
C LEU A 88 -0.17 6.95 3.92
N GLU A 89 -1.01 7.98 3.80
CA GLU A 89 -1.17 8.86 2.62
C GLU A 89 -0.34 10.14 2.77
#